data_AF-A0A7C0U0Y8-F1
#
_entry.id   AF-A0A7C0U0Y8-F1
#
_cell.length_a   1.000
_cell.length_b   1.000
_cell.length_c   1.000
_cell.angle_alpha   90.00
_cell.angle_beta   90.00
_cell.angle_gamma   90.00
#
_symmetry.space_group_name_H-M   'P 1'
#
loop_
_entity.id
_entity.type
_entity.pdbx_description
1 polymer ?
#
loop_
_entity_poly.entity_id
_entity_poly.type
_entity_poly.pdbx_seq_one_letter_code
_entity_poly.pdbx_strand_id
1 'polypeptide(L)'
;MRKRHSRIALLLPNTLKLSIEKAIRLGTESEILFYGTPFGLIPFSLRYSYPFSQTNYPKSLIEDCLQDLIEIAMSQMTVAGYEKIYLVKAKSKQLNLFVGEFIERLKRAGIEVEVVEDLKDLLS
;
A
#
# COMPACT_ATOMS: atom_id res chain seq x y z
N MET A 1 17.55 -17.65 -11.85
CA MET A 1 17.25 -17.48 -10.41
C MET A 1 16.83 -16.03 -10.17
N ARG A 2 15.52 -15.75 -10.02
CA ARG A 2 15.07 -14.41 -9.64
C ARG A 2 15.56 -14.16 -8.22
N LYS A 3 16.41 -13.14 -8.01
CA LYS A 3 16.75 -12.64 -6.68
C LYS A 3 15.43 -12.53 -5.91
N ARG A 4 15.31 -13.17 -4.75
CA ARG A 4 14.20 -12.90 -3.82
C ARG A 4 14.25 -11.40 -3.58
N HIS A 5 13.37 -10.65 -4.25
CA HIS A 5 13.08 -9.29 -3.84
C HIS A 5 12.77 -9.34 -2.36
N SER A 6 13.25 -8.35 -1.61
CA SER A 6 13.03 -8.27 -0.17
C SER A 6 11.56 -8.57 0.14
N ARG A 7 11.30 -9.35 1.18
CA ARG A 7 9.94 -9.64 1.67
C ARG A 7 9.34 -8.41 2.37
N ILE A 8 9.67 -7.22 1.87
CA ILE A 8 9.36 -5.93 2.46
C ILE A 8 8.49 -5.17 1.46
N ALA A 9 7.32 -4.73 1.90
CA ALA A 9 6.48 -3.81 1.14
C ALA A 9 6.46 -2.43 1.78
N LEU A 10 6.44 -1.39 0.93
CA LEU A 10 6.18 -0.01 1.32
C LEU A 10 4.79 0.39 0.81
N LEU A 11 3.86 0.53 1.73
CA LEU A 11 2.48 0.91 1.46
C LEU A 11 2.32 2.42 1.56
N LEU A 12 1.91 3.03 0.44
CA LEU A 12 1.70 4.46 0.31
C LEU A 12 0.21 4.75 0.06
N PRO A 13 -0.35 5.85 0.60
CA PRO A 13 -1.72 6.20 0.26
C PRO A 13 -1.81 6.58 -1.22
N ASN A 14 -2.86 6.15 -1.92
CA ASN A 14 -3.03 6.46 -3.35
C ASN A 14 -3.09 7.98 -3.63
N THR A 15 -3.43 8.80 -2.63
CA THR A 15 -3.39 10.26 -2.73
C THR A 15 -1.98 10.85 -2.71
N LEU A 16 -0.95 10.10 -2.32
CA LEU A 16 0.42 10.56 -2.24
C LEU A 16 1.06 10.60 -3.63
N LYS A 17 1.47 11.78 -4.10
CA LYS A 17 2.27 11.90 -5.32
C LYS A 17 3.72 11.55 -5.00
N LEU A 18 4.27 10.60 -5.73
CA LEU A 18 5.66 10.16 -5.62
C LEU A 18 6.36 10.38 -6.96
N SER A 19 7.54 11.02 -6.96
CA SER A 19 8.35 11.13 -8.17
C SER A 19 9.03 9.80 -8.49
N ILE A 20 9.32 9.55 -9.77
CA ILE A 20 10.02 8.34 -10.22
C ILE A 20 11.37 8.20 -9.50
N GLU A 21 12.12 9.29 -9.38
CA GLU A 21 13.41 9.30 -8.67
C GLU A 21 13.28 8.84 -7.20
N LYS A 22 12.27 9.34 -6.47
CA LYS A 22 12.02 8.91 -5.09
C LYS A 22 11.57 7.45 -5.03
N ALA A 23 10.74 7.03 -5.98
CA ALA A 23 10.27 5.64 -6.07
C ALA A 23 11.43 4.67 -6.33
N ILE A 24 12.39 5.03 -7.18
CA ILE A 24 13.59 4.22 -7.43
C ILE A 24 14.41 4.08 -6.14
N ARG A 25 14.60 5.18 -5.40
CA ARG A 25 15.38 5.17 -4.14
C ARG A 25 14.72 4.34 -3.04
N LEU A 26 13.41 4.41 -2.91
CA LEU A 26 12.65 3.62 -1.92
C LEU A 26 12.47 2.16 -2.36
N GLY A 27 12.42 1.94 -3.68
CA GLY A 27 12.17 0.64 -4.30
C GLY A 27 13.39 -0.30 -4.33
N THR A 28 14.56 0.14 -3.83
CA THR A 28 15.76 -0.71 -3.76
C THR A 28 15.59 -1.85 -2.76
N GLU A 29 14.97 -1.56 -1.62
CA GLU A 29 14.84 -2.47 -0.48
C GLU A 29 13.39 -2.88 -0.20
N SER A 30 12.42 -2.34 -0.95
CA SER A 30 11.01 -2.63 -0.74
C SER A 30 10.19 -2.58 -2.03
N GLU A 31 9.11 -3.35 -2.11
CA GLU A 31 8.13 -3.19 -3.17
C GLU A 31 7.13 -2.09 -2.82
N ILE A 32 6.97 -1.09 -3.70
CA ILE A 32 6.08 0.04 -3.48
C ILE A 32 4.68 -0.30 -3.97
N LEU A 33 3.70 -0.25 -3.08
CA LEU A 33 2.28 -0.47 -3.37
C LEU A 33 1.44 0.71 -2.88
N PHE A 34 0.34 1.00 -3.57
CA PHE A 34 -0.60 2.05 -3.23
C PHE A 34 -1.91 1.48 -2.69
N TYR A 35 -2.33 1.92 -1.51
CA TYR A 35 -3.60 1.53 -0.89
C TYR A 35 -4.66 2.64 -1.01
N GLY A 36 -5.91 2.30 -0.68
CA GLY A 36 -7.01 3.27 -0.71
C GLY A 36 -7.63 3.43 -2.10
N THR A 37 -7.70 2.32 -2.84
CA THR A 37 -8.28 2.26 -4.19
C THR A 37 -9.31 1.14 -4.27
N PRO A 38 -10.30 1.24 -5.16
CA PRO A 38 -11.28 0.17 -5.36
C PRO A 38 -10.67 -1.06 -6.06
N PHE A 39 -9.42 -0.97 -6.51
CA PHE A 39 -8.69 -2.04 -7.20
C PHE A 39 -7.78 -2.84 -6.26
N GLY A 40 -7.89 -2.63 -4.94
CA GLY A 40 -6.96 -3.17 -3.95
C GLY A 40 -5.63 -2.43 -3.94
N LEU A 41 -4.55 -3.15 -3.72
CA LEU A 41 -3.19 -2.61 -3.70
C LEU A 41 -2.62 -2.55 -5.12
N ILE A 42 -2.11 -1.37 -5.49
CA ILE A 42 -1.58 -1.12 -6.83
C ILE A 42 -0.06 -0.99 -6.76
N PRO A 43 0.71 -1.84 -7.45
CA PRO A 43 2.16 -1.66 -7.58
C PRO A 43 2.54 -0.35 -8.26
N PHE A 44 3.64 0.28 -7.84
CA PHE A 44 4.13 1.52 -8.46
C PHE A 44 4.31 1.40 -9.97
N SER A 45 4.76 0.25 -10.46
CA SER A 45 4.92 -0.05 -11.89
C SER A 45 3.62 0.05 -12.68
N LEU A 46 2.47 -0.21 -12.05
CA LEU A 46 1.15 -0.16 -12.67
C LEU A 46 0.44 1.17 -12.44
N ARG A 47 0.89 2.00 -11.50
CA ARG A 47 0.19 3.23 -11.10
C ARG A 47 -0.17 4.16 -12.25
N TYR A 48 0.70 4.25 -13.26
CA TYR A 48 0.52 5.14 -14.41
C TYR A 48 -0.19 4.48 -15.60
N SER A 49 -0.57 3.21 -15.47
CA SER A 49 -1.32 2.45 -16.48
C SER A 49 -2.84 2.55 -16.27
N TYR A 50 -3.60 2.39 -17.35
CA TYR A 50 -5.06 2.23 -17.27
C TYR A 50 -5.41 0.88 -16.61
N PRO A 51 -6.42 0.80 -15.73
CA PRO A 51 -7.38 1.85 -15.35
C PRO A 51 -6.92 2.78 -14.21
N PHE A 52 -5.79 2.50 -13.57
CA PHE A 52 -5.37 3.14 -12.32
C PHE A 52 -5.08 4.63 -12.44
N SER A 53 -4.53 5.08 -13.57
CA SER A 53 -4.12 6.48 -13.75
C SER A 53 -5.22 7.44 -14.19
N GLN A 54 -6.35 6.91 -14.68
CA GLN A 54 -7.39 7.71 -15.34
C GLN A 54 -8.79 7.53 -14.76
N THR A 55 -8.98 6.59 -13.83
CA THR A 55 -10.29 6.33 -13.23
C THR A 55 -10.48 7.19 -11.97
N ASN A 56 -11.52 8.02 -11.98
CA ASN A 56 -12.02 8.66 -10.76
C ASN A 56 -13.11 7.78 -10.15
N TYR A 57 -13.11 7.69 -8.82
CA TYR A 57 -14.10 6.92 -8.08
C TYR A 57 -14.60 7.72 -6.87
N PRO A 58 -15.88 7.57 -6.48
CA PRO A 58 -16.39 8.13 -5.23
C PRO A 58 -15.55 7.64 -4.04
N LYS A 59 -15.16 8.55 -3.15
CA LYS A 59 -14.42 8.19 -1.94
C LYS A 59 -15.22 7.27 -1.01
N SER A 60 -16.56 7.37 -1.06
CA SER A 60 -17.46 6.50 -0.28
C SER A 60 -17.25 5.03 -0.62
N LEU A 61 -16.85 4.67 -1.84
CA LEU A 61 -16.61 3.26 -2.21
C LEU A 61 -15.55 2.57 -1.33
N ILE A 62 -14.58 3.32 -0.81
CA ILE A 62 -13.59 2.73 0.11
C ILE A 62 -14.22 2.38 1.46
N GLU A 63 -15.23 3.15 1.90
CA GLU A 63 -15.97 2.90 3.13
C GLU A 63 -17.04 1.83 2.92
N ASP A 64 -17.83 1.97 1.85
CA ASP A 64 -18.93 1.08 1.49
C ASP A 64 -18.44 -0.35 1.21
N CYS A 65 -17.27 -0.50 0.59
CA CYS A 65 -16.65 -1.79 0.26
C CYS A 65 -15.45 -2.10 1.16
N LEU A 66 -15.35 -1.51 2.35
CA LEU A 66 -14.17 -1.60 3.21
C LEU A 66 -13.70 -3.05 3.42
N GLN A 67 -14.60 -3.95 3.82
CA GLN A 67 -14.23 -5.34 4.14
C GLN A 67 -13.72 -6.10 2.93
N ASP A 68 -14.41 -5.99 1.79
CA ASP A 68 -13.99 -6.65 0.54
C ASP A 68 -12.61 -6.15 0.09
N LEU A 69 -12.36 -4.83 0.20
CA LEU A 69 -11.07 -4.25 -0.16
C LEU A 69 -9.95 -4.70 0.79
N ILE A 70 -10.25 -4.88 2.07
CA ILE A 70 -9.31 -5.44 3.05
C ILE A 70 -9.00 -6.89 2.72
N GLU A 71 -9.99 -7.71 2.36
CA GLU A 71 -9.79 -9.10 1.98
C GLU A 71 -8.93 -9.23 0.71
N ILE A 72 -9.21 -8.42 -0.31
CA ILE A 72 -8.40 -8.33 -1.52
C ILE A 72 -6.95 -7.97 -1.17
N ALA A 73 -6.76 -6.92 -0.36
CA ALA A 73 -5.43 -6.46 0.03
C ALA A 73 -4.68 -7.54 0.84
N MET A 74 -5.35 -8.20 1.79
CA MET A 74 -4.76 -9.31 2.56
C MET A 74 -4.38 -10.48 1.66
N SER A 75 -5.23 -10.87 0.72
CA SER A 75 -4.91 -11.91 -0.25
C SER A 75 -3.66 -11.56 -1.08
N GLN A 76 -3.54 -10.30 -1.51
CA GLN A 76 -2.35 -9.83 -2.22
C GLN A 76 -1.09 -9.91 -1.35
N MET A 77 -1.18 -9.53 -0.07
CA MET A 77 -0.07 -9.61 0.88
C MET A 77 0.40 -11.05 1.10
N THR A 78 -0.54 -11.97 1.32
CA THR A 78 -0.26 -13.39 1.56
C THR A 78 0.34 -14.06 0.33
N VAL A 79 -0.21 -13.82 -0.87
CA VAL A 79 0.29 -14.40 -2.12
C VAL A 79 1.71 -13.90 -2.44
N ALA A 80 1.98 -12.62 -2.21
CA ALA A 80 3.31 -12.04 -2.41
C ALA A 80 4.32 -12.52 -1.36
N GLY A 81 3.85 -12.93 -0.17
CA GLY A 81 4.68 -13.46 0.90
C GLY A 81 5.55 -12.40 1.58
N TYR A 82 4.99 -11.19 1.77
CA TYR A 82 5.66 -10.14 2.55
C TYR A 82 5.69 -10.52 4.03
N GLU A 83 6.83 -10.24 4.67
CA GLU A 83 7.08 -10.46 6.09
C GLU A 83 7.08 -9.16 6.87
N LYS A 84 7.49 -8.07 6.22
CA LYS A 84 7.53 -6.73 6.80
C LYS A 84 6.85 -5.71 5.91
N ILE A 85 6.13 -4.79 6.52
CA ILE A 85 5.43 -3.71 5.85
C ILE A 85 5.77 -2.40 6.53
N TYR A 86 6.26 -1.44 5.74
CA TYR A 86 6.27 -0.04 6.10
C TYR A 86 4.99 0.61 5.58
N LEU A 87 4.15 1.14 6.45
CA LEU A 87 2.88 1.77 6.07
C LEU A 87 2.96 3.27 6.35
N VAL A 88 2.90 4.09 5.30
CA VAL A 88 2.81 5.55 5.44
C VAL A 88 1.36 5.95 5.67
N LYS A 89 1.08 6.65 6.77
CA LYS A 89 -0.28 7.10 7.09
C LYS A 89 -0.86 8.04 6.04
N ALA A 90 -2.18 7.94 5.86
CA ALA A 90 -2.91 8.87 5.05
C ALA A 90 -3.29 10.13 5.84
N LYS A 91 -3.29 11.28 5.18
CA LYS A 91 -3.89 12.51 5.73
C LYS A 91 -5.42 12.48 5.70
N SER A 92 -6.01 11.58 4.91
CA SER A 92 -7.47 11.43 4.76
C SER A 92 -8.05 10.56 5.89
N LYS A 93 -9.10 11.05 6.54
CA LYS A 93 -9.85 10.30 7.57
C LYS A 93 -10.40 8.98 7.05
N GLN A 94 -10.93 8.98 5.82
CA GLN A 94 -11.49 7.79 5.18
C GLN A 94 -10.43 6.70 4.99
N LEU A 95 -9.26 7.08 4.49
CA LEU A 95 -8.15 6.14 4.32
C LEU A 95 -7.60 5.62 5.65
N ASN A 96 -7.71 6.41 6.72
CA ASN A 96 -7.29 5.96 8.05
C ASN A 96 -8.18 4.85 8.64
N LEU A 97 -9.46 4.79 8.25
CA LEU A 97 -10.33 3.65 8.62
C LEU A 97 -9.85 2.36 7.96
N PHE A 98 -9.58 2.41 6.65
CA PHE A 98 -8.98 1.30 5.92
C PHE A 98 -7.64 0.86 6.55
N VAL A 99 -6.75 1.81 6.81
CA VAL A 99 -5.43 1.54 7.40
C VAL A 99 -5.55 0.88 8.78
N GLY A 100 -6.46 1.34 9.63
CA GLY A 100 -6.66 0.77 10.96
C GLY A 100 -7.04 -0.71 10.90
N GLU A 101 -8.08 -1.05 10.13
CA GLU A 101 -8.50 -2.44 9.95
C GLU A 101 -7.41 -3.28 9.28
N PHE A 102 -6.73 -2.72 8.29
CA PHE A 102 -5.70 -3.45 7.55
C PHE A 102 -4.51 -3.82 8.43
N ILE A 103 -4.03 -2.89 9.26
CA ILE A 103 -2.93 -3.14 10.20
C ILE A 103 -3.30 -4.27 11.18
N GLU A 104 -4.52 -4.26 11.71
CA GLU A 104 -4.97 -5.31 12.62
C GLU A 104 -4.98 -6.68 11.95
N ARG A 105 -5.46 -6.77 10.70
CA ARG A 105 -5.43 -8.01 9.92
C ARG A 105 -4.01 -8.49 9.60
N LEU A 106 -3.12 -7.57 9.22
CA LEU A 106 -1.71 -7.86 8.92
C LEU A 106 -0.99 -8.44 10.16
N LYS A 107 -1.15 -7.79 11.32
CA LYS A 107 -0.57 -8.27 12.58
C LYS A 107 -1.08 -9.65 12.97
N ARG A 108 -2.40 -9.90 12.83
CA ARG A 108 -3.00 -11.23 13.08
C ARG A 108 -2.46 -12.30 12.13
N ALA A 109 -2.08 -11.93 10.91
CA ALA A 109 -1.43 -12.81 9.96
C ALA A 109 0.08 -13.01 10.22
N GLY A 110 0.63 -12.40 11.27
CA GLY A 110 2.04 -12.52 11.65
C GLY A 110 2.98 -11.64 10.81
N ILE A 111 2.45 -10.65 10.08
CA ILE A 111 3.25 -9.72 9.29
C ILE A 111 3.69 -8.57 10.19
N GLU A 112 4.99 -8.25 10.18
CA GLU A 112 5.52 -7.09 10.90
C GLU A 112 5.05 -5.81 10.21
N VAL A 113 4.42 -4.90 10.95
CA VAL A 113 3.94 -3.63 10.42
C VAL A 113 4.53 -2.47 11.19
N GLU A 114 5.29 -1.64 10.49
CA GLU A 114 5.85 -0.38 10.99
C GLU A 114 5.10 0.79 10.35
N VAL A 115 4.46 1.60 11.19
CA VAL A 115 3.65 2.73 10.71
C VAL A 115 4.50 3.99 10.76
N VAL A 116 4.56 4.68 9.62
CA VAL A 116 5.37 5.88 9.41
C VAL A 116 4.47 7.08 9.17
N GLU A 117 4.79 8.21 9.81
CA GLU A 117 4.00 9.44 9.70
C GLU A 117 4.30 10.17 8.38
N ASP A 118 5.59 10.29 8.00
CA ASP A 118 5.99 10.92 6.74
C ASP A 118 6.99 10.06 5.96
N LEU A 119 6.89 10.08 4.64
CA LEU A 119 7.84 9.42 3.73
C LEU A 119 9.29 9.87 3.96
N LYS A 120 9.50 11.09 4.49
CA LYS A 120 10.84 11.60 4.84
C LYS A 120 11.55 10.74 5.87
N ASP A 121 10.81 10.11 6.77
CA ASP A 121 11.37 9.27 7.84
C ASP A 121 12.00 7.99 7.27
N LEU A 122 11.62 7.60 6.04
CA LEU A 122 12.18 6.45 5.30
C LEU A 122 13.34 6.82 4.37
N LEU A 123 13.61 8.12 4.20
CA LEU A 123 14.65 8.65 3.31
C LEU A 123 15.84 9.26 4.06
N SER A 124 15.77 9.27 5.40
CA SER A 124 16.78 9.80 6.31
C SER A 124 17.83 8.74 6.62
#